data_AF-A0A356UHU6-F1
#
_entry.id   AF-A0A356UHU6-F1
#
_cell.length_a   1.000
_cell.length_b   1.000
_cell.length_c   1.000
_cell.angle_alpha   90.00
_cell.angle_beta   90.00
_cell.angle_gamma   90.00
#
_symmetry.space_group_name_H-M   'P 1'
#
loop_
_entity.id
_entity.type
_entity.pdbx_description
1 polymer ?
#
loop_
_entity_poly.entity_id
_entity_poly.type
_entity_poly.pdbx_seq_one_letter_code
_entity_poly.pdbx_strand_id
1 'polypeptide(L)'
;MLECDKCGFKGENQLFPLVNMRLTCCGPEVHKCPNCDTSVMLDFIEQQKQNMERAKKLTILVKELESKKEYTQVKKILQELSNINKCSIHNEELSKFIKNEHSFIKNAQSITASF
;
A
#
# COMPACT_ATOMS: atom_id res chain seq x y z
N MET A 1 3.87 17.56 -1.64
CA MET A 1 4.09 18.30 -2.90
C MET A 1 5.54 18.07 -3.25
N LEU A 2 5.80 17.48 -4.40
CA LEU A 2 7.15 17.10 -4.83
C LEU A 2 7.73 18.20 -5.71
N GLU A 3 9.00 18.51 -5.47
CA GLU A 3 9.79 19.41 -6.30
C GLU A 3 10.94 18.61 -6.94
N CYS A 4 11.16 18.83 -8.23
CA CYS A 4 12.29 18.22 -8.92
C CYS A 4 13.52 19.14 -8.82
N ASP A 5 14.55 18.70 -8.11
CA ASP A 5 15.79 19.47 -7.92
C ASP A 5 16.50 19.84 -9.24
N LYS A 6 16.28 19.08 -10.31
CA LYS A 6 16.92 19.33 -11.61
C LYS A 6 16.24 20.42 -12.44
N CYS A 7 14.90 20.49 -12.43
CA CYS A 7 14.15 21.40 -13.32
C CYS A 7 13.21 22.36 -12.58
N GLY A 8 13.13 22.29 -11.25
CA GLY A 8 12.26 23.12 -10.42
C GLY A 8 10.76 22.82 -10.56
N PHE A 9 10.38 21.75 -11.28
CA PHE A 9 8.97 21.38 -11.43
C PHE A 9 8.38 21.00 -10.08
N LYS A 10 7.31 21.71 -9.67
CA LYS A 10 6.53 21.44 -8.46
C LYS A 10 5.19 20.84 -8.85
N GLY A 11 4.80 19.74 -8.23
CA GLY A 11 3.52 19.10 -8.49
C GLY A 11 3.01 18.29 -7.32
N GLU A 12 1.75 17.88 -7.40
CA GLU A 12 1.24 16.85 -6.51
C GLU A 12 1.97 15.54 -6.74
N ASN A 13 2.14 14.74 -5.69
CA ASN A 13 2.92 13.51 -5.76
C ASN A 13 2.33 12.50 -6.77
N GLN A 14 1.02 12.59 -7.03
CA GLN A 14 0.30 11.78 -8.03
C GLN A 14 0.77 12.04 -9.47
N LEU A 15 1.36 13.21 -9.74
CA LEU A 15 1.87 13.61 -11.05
C LEU A 15 3.27 13.02 -11.34
N PHE A 16 3.93 12.47 -10.33
CA PHE A 16 5.24 11.87 -10.47
C PHE A 16 5.09 10.36 -10.61
N PRO A 17 5.19 9.78 -11.83
CA PRO A 17 5.05 8.34 -12.01
C PRO A 17 6.09 7.56 -11.21
N LEU A 18 5.63 6.51 -10.51
CA LEU A 18 6.50 5.62 -9.75
C LEU A 18 7.35 4.76 -10.70
N VAL A 19 8.67 4.77 -10.50
CA VAL A 19 9.65 4.13 -11.39
C VAL A 19 10.10 2.79 -10.83
N ASN A 20 10.24 2.70 -9.51
CA ASN A 20 10.77 1.50 -8.87
C ASN A 20 9.96 1.18 -7.62
N MET A 21 9.18 0.10 -7.72
CA MET A 21 8.32 -0.37 -6.62
C MET A 21 8.88 -1.65 -5.95
N ARG A 22 9.99 -2.26 -6.43
CA ARG A 22 10.26 -3.69 -6.14
C ARG A 22 11.71 -4.18 -6.09
N LEU A 23 12.69 -3.41 -5.61
CA LEU A 23 14.03 -4.00 -5.34
C LEU A 23 14.28 -4.32 -3.86
N THR A 24 13.61 -3.64 -2.94
CA THR A 24 13.69 -3.90 -1.50
C THR A 24 12.32 -3.70 -0.89
N CYS A 25 11.89 -4.57 0.05
CA CYS A 25 10.59 -4.39 0.72
C CYS A 25 10.46 -3.00 1.35
N CYS A 26 11.59 -2.44 1.83
CA CYS A 26 11.68 -1.20 2.58
C CYS A 26 12.49 -0.12 1.85
N GLY A 27 12.49 -0.09 0.52
CA GLY A 27 13.21 0.93 -0.27
C GLY A 27 12.45 2.25 -0.36
N PRO A 28 13.16 3.38 -0.55
CA PRO A 28 12.51 4.65 -0.88
C PRO A 28 11.76 4.52 -2.21
N GLU A 29 10.54 5.05 -2.27
CA GLU A 29 9.79 5.13 -3.52
C GLU A 29 10.48 6.14 -4.44
N VAL A 30 10.95 5.64 -5.58
CA VAL A 30 11.60 6.46 -6.61
C VAL A 30 10.57 6.82 -7.66
N HIS A 31 10.31 8.11 -7.81
CA HIS A 31 9.43 8.65 -8.82
C HIS A 31 10.23 9.29 -9.96
N LYS A 32 9.57 9.51 -11.10
CA LYS A 32 10.12 10.25 -12.24
C LYS A 32 9.48 11.62 -12.30
N CYS A 33 10.29 12.65 -12.50
CA CYS A 33 9.78 13.97 -12.83
C CYS A 33 9.12 13.95 -14.21
N PRO A 34 7.85 14.37 -14.37
CA PRO A 34 7.17 14.35 -15.66
C PRO A 34 7.76 15.34 -16.67
N ASN A 35 8.53 16.34 -16.21
CA ASN A 35 9.09 17.39 -17.07
C ASN A 35 10.50 17.06 -17.59
N CYS A 36 11.31 16.30 -16.85
CA CYS A 36 12.72 16.07 -17.20
C CYS A 36 13.21 14.64 -16.96
N ASP A 37 12.29 13.69 -16.71
CA ASP A 37 12.51 12.26 -16.49
C ASP A 37 13.53 11.90 -15.40
N THR A 38 13.90 12.86 -14.57
CA THR A 38 14.88 12.67 -13.49
C THR A 38 14.22 12.00 -12.31
N SER A 39 14.97 11.11 -11.64
CA SER A 39 14.51 10.45 -10.43
C SER A 39 14.32 11.45 -9.30
N VAL A 40 13.14 11.45 -8.70
CA VAL A 40 12.80 12.22 -7.51
C VAL A 40 12.44 11.23 -6.42
N MET A 41 13.07 11.37 -5.26
CA MET A 41 12.75 10.55 -4.08
C MET A 41 11.79 11.32 -3.19
N LEU A 42 10.76 10.64 -2.69
CA LEU A 42 9.94 11.18 -1.63
C LEU A 42 10.75 11.22 -0.33
N ASP A 43 10.54 12.27 0.46
CA ASP A 43 10.96 12.28 1.86
C ASP A 43 10.30 11.09 2.57
N PHE A 44 11.07 10.40 3.41
CA PHE A 44 10.60 9.30 4.24
C PHE A 44 9.34 9.64 5.06
N ILE A 45 9.23 10.88 5.56
CA ILE A 45 8.06 11.33 6.33
C ILE A 45 6.82 11.42 5.43
N GLU A 46 6.98 11.93 4.19
CA GLU A 46 5.88 12.06 3.25
C GLU A 46 5.46 10.69 2.69
N GLN A 47 6.44 9.81 2.45
CA GLN A 47 6.20 8.41 2.09
C GLN A 47 5.43 7.66 3.18
N GLN A 48 5.76 7.85 4.46
CA GLN A 48 5.00 7.27 5.57
C GLN A 48 3.55 7.78 5.61
N LYS A 49 3.33 9.08 5.41
CA LYS A 49 1.96 9.65 5.36
C LYS A 49 1.15 9.02 4.24
N GLN A 50 1.72 8.90 3.05
CA GLN A 50 1.05 8.25 1.92
C GLN A 50 0.75 6.78 2.18
N ASN A 51 1.69 6.05 2.77
CA ASN A 51 1.50 4.66 3.15
C ASN A 51 0.39 4.51 4.20
N MET A 52 0.28 5.42 5.17
CA MET A 52 -0.83 5.44 6.13
C MET A 52 -2.18 5.69 5.45
N GLU A 53 -2.26 6.65 4.52
CA GLU A 53 -3.50 6.91 3.76
C GLU A 53 -3.87 5.72 2.87
N ARG A 54 -2.90 5.11 2.21
CA ARG A 54 -3.08 3.89 1.41
C ARG A 54 -3.57 2.75 2.28
N ALA A 55 -2.97 2.54 3.46
CA ALA A 55 -3.41 1.53 4.40
C ALA A 55 -4.87 1.73 4.81
N LYS A 56 -5.29 2.96 5.13
CA LYS A 56 -6.70 3.28 5.44
C LYS A 56 -7.63 2.91 4.29
N LYS A 57 -7.31 3.31 3.05
CA LYS A 57 -8.13 2.98 1.87
C LYS A 57 -8.23 1.46 1.66
N LEU A 58 -7.12 0.75 1.81
CA LEU A 58 -7.09 -0.71 1.67
C LEU A 58 -7.88 -1.42 2.77
N THR A 59 -7.86 -0.93 4.02
CA THR A 59 -8.68 -1.52 5.11
C THR A 59 -10.18 -1.39 4.85
N ILE A 60 -10.62 -0.29 4.25
CA ILE A 60 -12.03 -0.11 3.85
C ILE A 60 -12.36 -1.08 2.71
N LEU A 61 -11.49 -1.15 1.69
CA LEU A 61 -11.67 -2.05 0.56
C LEU A 61 -11.74 -3.52 0.96
N VAL A 62 -10.97 -3.93 1.98
CA VAL A 62 -11.08 -5.29 2.56
C VAL A 62 -12.51 -5.57 3.03
N LYS A 63 -13.12 -4.65 3.78
CA LYS A 63 -14.49 -4.83 4.28
C LYS A 63 -15.53 -4.88 3.18
N GLU A 64 -15.37 -4.07 2.14
CA GLU A 64 -16.26 -4.11 0.97
C GLU A 64 -16.15 -5.45 0.24
N LEU A 65 -14.95 -5.95 -0.01
CA LEU A 65 -14.73 -7.22 -0.69
C LEU A 65 -15.12 -8.44 0.14
N GLU A 66 -14.99 -8.36 1.47
CA GLU A 66 -15.51 -9.37 2.40
C GLU A 66 -17.03 -9.52 2.29
N SER A 67 -17.76 -8.41 2.20
CA SER A 67 -19.22 -8.44 2.01
C SER A 67 -19.62 -9.07 0.67
N LYS A 68 -18.78 -8.92 -0.35
CA LYS A 68 -18.94 -9.53 -1.68
C LYS A 68 -18.40 -10.96 -1.77
N LYS A 69 -17.82 -11.50 -0.68
CA LYS A 69 -17.16 -12.81 -0.64
C LYS A 69 -16.00 -12.96 -1.64
N GLU A 70 -15.38 -11.86 -2.04
CA GLU A 70 -14.25 -11.83 -2.99
C GLU A 70 -12.92 -12.14 -2.31
N TYR A 71 -12.86 -13.25 -1.56
CA TYR A 71 -11.76 -13.57 -0.64
C TYR A 71 -10.39 -13.68 -1.30
N THR A 72 -10.32 -14.03 -2.59
CA THR A 72 -9.06 -14.04 -3.36
C THR A 72 -8.48 -12.64 -3.51
N GLN A 73 -9.32 -11.62 -3.72
CA GLN A 73 -8.88 -10.24 -3.80
C GLN A 73 -8.52 -9.70 -2.41
N VAL A 74 -9.31 -10.04 -1.39
CA VAL A 74 -9.00 -9.70 0.01
C VAL A 74 -7.61 -10.20 0.41
N LYS A 75 -7.25 -11.46 0.10
CA LYS A 75 -5.90 -12.00 0.40
C LYS A 75 -4.78 -11.17 -0.24
N LYS A 76 -4.95 -10.72 -1.49
CA LYS A 76 -3.96 -9.88 -2.17
C LYS A 76 -3.79 -8.53 -1.46
N ILE A 77 -4.89 -7.91 -1.06
CA ILE A 77 -4.88 -6.63 -0.34
C ILE A 77 -4.29 -6.79 1.06
N LEU A 78 -4.59 -7.87 1.79
CA LEU A 78 -3.98 -8.16 3.08
C LEU A 78 -2.46 -8.34 2.98
N GLN A 79 -1.99 -8.96 1.90
CA GLN A 79 -0.56 -9.07 1.63
C GLN A 79 0.08 -7.71 1.34
N GLU A 80 -0.61 -6.84 0.61
CA GLU A 80 -0.16 -5.46 0.39
C GLU A 80 -0.13 -4.65 1.70
N LEU A 81 -1.17 -4.73 2.52
CA LEU A 81 -1.22 -4.13 3.85
C LEU A 81 -0.09 -4.64 4.75
N SER A 82 0.22 -5.94 4.69
CA SER A 82 1.33 -6.53 5.44
C SER A 82 2.68 -5.96 5.01
N ASN A 83 2.89 -5.80 3.70
CA ASN A 83 4.11 -5.19 3.16
C ASN A 83 4.24 -3.73 3.60
N ILE A 84 3.17 -2.93 3.45
CA ILE A 84 3.14 -1.52 3.89
C ILE A 84 3.43 -1.41 5.39
N ASN A 85 2.81 -2.27 6.20
CA ASN A 85 2.98 -2.21 7.65
C ASN A 85 4.38 -2.65 8.09
N LYS A 86 4.91 -3.71 7.49
CA LYS A 86 6.25 -4.23 7.81
C LYS A 86 7.37 -3.30 7.37
N CYS A 87 7.16 -2.56 6.29
CA CYS A 87 8.24 -1.87 5.59
C CYS A 87 8.15 -0.34 5.69
N SER A 88 7.06 0.21 6.25
CA SER A 88 6.90 1.67 6.40
C SER A 88 6.25 2.10 7.71
N ILE A 89 5.09 1.53 8.10
CA ILE A 89 4.27 2.11 9.19
C ILE A 89 4.62 1.52 10.56
N HIS A 90 4.91 0.22 10.65
CA HIS A 90 5.14 -0.51 11.89
C HIS A 90 4.02 -0.35 12.94
N ASN A 91 2.76 -0.32 12.51
CA ASN A 91 1.59 -0.16 13.37
C ASN A 91 1.08 -1.51 13.91
N GLU A 92 0.94 -1.60 15.24
CA GLU A 92 0.49 -2.83 15.90
C GLU A 92 -0.99 -3.14 15.65
N GLU A 93 -1.86 -2.13 15.62
CA GLU A 93 -3.28 -2.28 15.36
C GLU A 93 -3.54 -2.83 13.95
N LEU A 94 -2.80 -2.32 12.96
CA LEU A 94 -2.84 -2.83 11.59
C LEU A 94 -2.33 -4.26 11.51
N SER A 95 -1.30 -4.62 12.30
CA SER A 95 -0.84 -6.02 12.39
C SER A 95 -1.93 -6.94 12.96
N LYS A 96 -2.66 -6.50 13.99
CA LYS A 96 -3.78 -7.25 14.58
C LYS A 96 -4.93 -7.38 13.59
N PHE A 97 -5.29 -6.30 12.90
CA PHE A 97 -6.30 -6.30 11.84
C PHE A 97 -5.97 -7.34 10.77
N ILE A 98 -4.78 -7.29 10.17
CA ILE A 98 -4.37 -8.21 9.11
C ILE A 98 -4.46 -9.68 9.56
N LYS A 99 -4.03 -9.97 10.80
CA LYS A 99 -4.13 -11.32 11.37
C LYS A 99 -5.58 -11.78 11.53
N ASN A 100 -6.45 -10.90 12.02
CA ASN A 100 -7.86 -11.20 12.23
C ASN A 100 -8.56 -11.50 10.90
N GLU A 101 -8.35 -10.70 9.87
CA GLU A 101 -8.97 -10.91 8.55
C GLU A 101 -8.45 -12.18 7.87
N HIS A 102 -7.16 -12.51 8.01
CA HIS A 102 -6.65 -13.81 7.54
C HIS A 102 -7.35 -15.00 8.20
N SER A 103 -7.61 -14.90 9.51
CA SER A 103 -8.35 -15.93 10.26
C SER A 103 -9.80 -16.04 9.77
N PHE A 104 -10.47 -14.90 9.59
CA PHE A 104 -11.84 -14.84 9.08
C PHE A 104 -11.97 -15.50 7.70
N ILE A 105 -11.09 -15.15 6.75
CA ILE A 105 -11.11 -15.72 5.39
C ILE A 105 -10.88 -17.23 5.43
N LYS A 106 -9.94 -17.72 6.26
CA LYS A 106 -9.67 -19.15 6.40
C LYS A 106 -10.91 -19.91 6.87
N ASN A 107 -11.65 -19.36 7.83
CA ASN A 107 -12.88 -19.95 8.34
C ASN A 107 -14.01 -19.91 7.29
N ALA A 108 -14.21 -18.77 6.61
CA ALA A 108 -15.24 -18.62 5.58
C ALA A 108 -15.04 -19.57 4.38
N GLN A 109 -13.79 -19.82 4.00
CA GLN A 109 -13.44 -20.78 2.95
C GLN A 109 -13.58 -22.25 3.39
N SER A 110 -13.43 -22.54 4.68
CA SER A 110 -13.60 -23.90 5.22
C SER A 110 -15.08 -24.31 5.25
N ILE A 111 -15.98 -23.36 5.50
CA ILE A 111 -17.44 -23.57 5.50
C ILE A 111 -17.98 -23.83 4.09
N THR A 112 -17.41 -23.18 3.07
CA THR A 112 -17.86 -23.32 1.67
C THR A 112 -17.38 -24.61 0.99
N ALA A 113 -16.41 -25.32 1.55
CA ALA A 113 -15.90 -26.59 1.02
C ALA A 113 -16.61 -27.84 1.60
N SER A 114 -17.61 -27.66 2.47
CA SER A 114 -18.27 -28.75 3.21
C SER A 114 -19.66 -29.15 2.68
N PHE A 115 -20.01 -28.76 1.45
CA PHE A 115 -21.28 -29.11 0.80
C PHE A 115 -21.06 -29.66 -0.61
#